data_AF-A0A958EBU7-F1
#
_entry.id   AF-A0A958EBU7-F1
#
_cell.length_a   1.000
_cell.length_b   1.000
_cell.length_c   1.000
_cell.angle_alpha   90.00
_cell.angle_beta   90.00
_cell.angle_gamma   90.00
#
_symmetry.space_group_name_H-M   'P 1'
#
loop_
_entity.id
_entity.type
_entity.pdbx_description
1 polymer ?
#
loop_
_entity_poly.entity_id
_entity_poly.type
_entity_poly.pdbx_seq_one_letter_code
_entity_poly.pdbx_strand_id
1 'polypeptide(L)'
;MADFLEDSRPEKKEDAQEGQDRFAEDIPEDPTPGDAGKPPDFTGKLNEVAQKSFSVLKTSVDQVTHFAAGAKKMGELKLELHHLKSDRDKLLRTIGLRTWRLYQDGALATLAEKFAPEFERLEALEKRIVETEQRVQAVSLKK
;
A
#
# COMPACT_ATOMS: atom_id res chain seq x y z
N MET A 1 -4.51 14.62 44.51
CA MET A 1 -4.45 13.16 44.65
C MET A 1 -3.53 12.65 43.55
N ALA A 2 -2.42 12.02 43.96
CA ALA A 2 -1.55 11.04 43.28
C ALA A 2 -1.22 11.31 41.79
N ASP A 3 0.03 11.68 41.43
CA ASP A 3 1.24 10.83 41.39
C ASP A 3 1.02 9.43 40.81
N PHE A 4 1.60 9.18 39.63
CA PHE A 4 2.17 7.93 39.12
C PHE A 4 2.81 8.33 37.76
N LEU A 5 4.12 8.58 37.61
CA LEU A 5 5.25 7.61 37.64
C LEU A 5 4.87 6.32 36.88
N GLU A 6 5.65 5.73 35.97
CA GLU A 6 7.07 5.85 35.74
C GLU A 6 7.40 5.14 34.43
N ASP A 7 8.52 5.59 33.89
CA ASP A 7 9.42 4.92 32.99
C ASP A 7 9.64 3.44 33.37
N SER A 8 9.68 2.54 32.39
CA SER A 8 10.21 1.18 32.57
C SER A 8 10.58 0.56 31.23
N ARG A 9 11.71 1.02 30.66
CA ARG A 9 12.59 0.12 29.91
C ARG A 9 13.15 -0.94 30.86
N PRO A 10 13.21 -2.23 30.49
CA PRO A 10 14.11 -3.15 31.16
C PRO A 10 15.49 -3.06 30.50
N GLU A 11 16.43 -2.47 31.22
CA GLU A 11 17.86 -2.69 31.00
C GLU A 11 18.41 -3.61 32.10
N LYS A 12 19.30 -4.52 31.66
CA LYS A 12 20.32 -5.27 32.40
C LYS A 12 19.89 -6.47 33.25
N LYS A 13 20.60 -7.59 33.05
CA LYS A 13 21.72 -7.98 33.93
C LYS A 13 22.68 -8.93 33.23
N GLU A 14 23.96 -8.60 33.36
CA GLU A 14 25.13 -9.46 33.19
C GLU A 14 25.05 -10.64 34.16
N ASP A 15 25.63 -11.77 33.79
CA ASP A 15 26.48 -12.53 34.72
C ASP A 15 27.53 -13.31 33.92
N ALA A 16 28.78 -13.08 34.32
CA ALA A 16 29.96 -13.75 33.85
C ALA A 16 30.01 -15.20 34.36
N GLN A 17 30.54 -16.11 33.54
CA GLN A 17 31.20 -17.29 34.07
C GLN A 17 32.48 -17.57 33.28
N GLU A 18 33.56 -17.22 33.95
CA GLU A 18 34.96 -17.51 33.63
C GLU A 18 35.26 -18.96 34.05
N GLY A 19 36.09 -19.64 33.24
CA GLY A 19 36.84 -20.82 33.67
C GLY A 19 36.42 -22.15 33.04
N GLN A 20 37.17 -22.60 32.04
CA GLN A 20 38.05 -23.75 32.20
C GLN A 20 38.99 -23.90 30.99
N ASP A 21 40.28 -23.66 31.24
CA ASP A 21 41.38 -24.21 30.47
C ASP A 21 41.24 -25.72 30.35
N ARG A 22 41.20 -26.22 29.10
CA ARG A 22 41.82 -27.49 28.74
C ARG A 22 42.48 -27.33 27.37
N PHE A 23 43.79 -27.14 27.41
CA PHE A 23 44.67 -27.53 26.33
C PHE A 23 44.46 -29.02 26.03
N ALA A 24 44.02 -29.32 24.81
CA ALA A 24 44.37 -30.54 24.12
C ALA A 24 44.56 -30.15 22.66
N GLU A 25 45.82 -30.17 22.23
CA GLU A 25 46.24 -30.06 20.86
C GLU A 25 45.52 -31.14 20.04
N ASP A 26 44.70 -30.73 19.08
CA ASP A 26 44.38 -31.53 17.90
C ASP A 26 44.67 -30.64 16.69
N ILE A 27 45.94 -30.65 16.29
CA ILE A 27 46.38 -30.18 14.98
C ILE A 27 45.67 -31.09 13.98
N PRO A 28 44.81 -30.57 13.08
CA PRO A 28 44.30 -31.42 12.00
C PRO A 28 45.51 -31.86 11.17
N GLU A 29 45.76 -33.17 11.16
CA GLU A 29 46.78 -33.79 10.33
C GLU A 29 46.62 -33.30 8.88
N ASP A 30 47.76 -32.96 8.29
CA ASP A 30 47.94 -32.56 6.90
C ASP A 30 47.14 -33.48 5.95
N PRO A 31 46.37 -32.96 4.98
CA PRO A 31 45.48 -33.78 4.17
C PRO A 31 46.28 -34.78 3.34
N THR A 32 45.90 -36.05 3.47
CA THR A 32 46.41 -37.14 2.65
C THR A 32 46.11 -36.86 1.17
N PRO A 33 47.11 -36.83 0.27
CA PRO A 33 46.89 -36.56 -1.15
C PRO A 33 46.35 -37.84 -1.81
N GLY A 34 45.03 -37.94 -1.95
CA GLY A 34 44.44 -39.18 -2.47
C GLY A 34 42.93 -39.18 -2.63
N ASP A 35 42.37 -38.22 -3.36
CA ASP A 35 41.31 -38.53 -4.33
C ASP A 35 41.15 -37.33 -5.27
N ALA A 36 41.69 -37.45 -6.49
CA ALA A 36 41.40 -36.51 -7.57
C ALA A 36 39.99 -36.78 -8.10
N GLY A 37 39.00 -36.64 -7.20
CA GLY A 37 37.63 -36.38 -7.57
C GLY A 37 37.61 -35.06 -8.33
N LYS A 38 37.06 -35.10 -9.54
CA LYS A 38 36.82 -33.96 -10.44
C LYS A 38 36.55 -32.69 -9.63
N PRO A 39 37.28 -31.57 -9.86
CA PRO A 39 37.11 -30.36 -9.07
C PRO A 39 35.61 -30.00 -9.03
N PRO A 40 35.06 -29.67 -7.85
CA PRO A 40 33.66 -29.29 -7.77
C PRO A 40 33.43 -28.16 -8.77
N ASP A 41 32.38 -28.26 -9.60
CA ASP A 41 32.05 -27.24 -10.59
C ASP A 41 31.48 -25.99 -9.90
N PHE A 42 32.37 -25.26 -9.22
CA PHE A 42 32.09 -24.01 -8.54
C PHE A 42 31.65 -22.94 -9.53
N THR A 43 32.17 -22.97 -10.75
CA THR A 43 31.83 -22.07 -11.85
C THR A 43 30.38 -22.25 -12.29
N GLY A 44 29.93 -23.50 -12.47
CA GLY A 44 28.53 -23.81 -12.76
C GLY A 44 27.58 -23.38 -11.64
N LYS A 45 27.93 -23.64 -10.37
CA LYS A 45 27.13 -23.23 -9.20
C LYS A 45 27.07 -21.71 -9.03
N LEU A 46 28.16 -21.00 -9.26
CA LEU A 46 28.20 -19.53 -9.23
C LEU A 46 27.34 -18.92 -10.33
N ASN A 47 27.38 -19.49 -11.54
CA ASN A 47 26.53 -19.05 -12.64
C ASN A 47 25.04 -19.30 -12.34
N GLU A 48 24.71 -20.43 -11.72
CA GLU A 48 23.34 -20.76 -11.31
C GLU A 48 22.83 -19.83 -10.20
N VAL A 49 23.66 -19.53 -9.19
CA VAL A 49 23.33 -18.58 -8.12
C VAL A 49 23.19 -17.16 -8.68
N ALA A 50 24.05 -16.74 -9.61
CA ALA A 50 23.96 -15.47 -10.31
C ALA A 50 22.68 -15.36 -11.15
N GLN A 51 22.30 -16.42 -11.87
CA GLN A 51 21.05 -16.45 -12.63
C GLN A 51 19.80 -16.42 -11.73
N LYS A 52 19.81 -17.18 -10.63
CA LYS A 52 18.72 -17.15 -9.63
C LYS A 52 18.57 -15.77 -9.01
N SER A 53 19.66 -15.16 -8.56
CA SER A 53 19.64 -13.81 -8.00
C SER A 53 19.21 -12.76 -9.03
N PHE A 54 19.65 -12.87 -10.29
CA PHE A 54 19.19 -12.00 -11.38
C PHE A 54 17.68 -12.15 -11.65
N SER A 55 17.14 -13.38 -11.61
CA SER A 55 15.71 -13.63 -11.80
C SER A 55 14.85 -13.09 -10.65
N VAL A 56 15.33 -13.18 -9.41
CA VAL A 56 14.66 -12.61 -8.23
C VAL A 56 14.71 -11.08 -8.28
N LEU A 57 15.84 -10.51 -8.68
CA LEU A 57 15.98 -9.07 -8.91
C LEU A 57 15.01 -8.59 -9.99
N LYS A 58 14.96 -9.27 -11.14
CA LYS A 58 14.03 -8.94 -12.22
C LYS A 58 12.58 -8.99 -11.75
N THR A 59 12.19 -10.08 -11.07
CA THR A 59 10.83 -10.24 -10.53
C THR A 59 10.49 -9.14 -9.52
N SER A 60 11.44 -8.77 -8.65
CA SER A 60 11.27 -7.68 -7.69
C SER A 60 11.10 -6.33 -8.39
N VAL A 61 11.88 -6.05 -9.44
CA VAL A 61 11.77 -4.81 -10.23
C VAL A 61 10.42 -4.75 -10.96
N ASP A 62 9.97 -5.86 -11.55
CA ASP A 62 8.66 -5.96 -12.19
C ASP A 62 7.52 -5.73 -11.17
N GLN A 63 7.64 -6.27 -9.95
CA GLN A 63 6.68 -6.02 -8.87
C GLN A 63 6.65 -4.55 -8.42
N VAL A 64 7.80 -3.92 -8.23
CA VAL A 64 7.89 -2.51 -7.84
C VAL A 64 7.30 -1.59 -8.91
N THR A 65 7.59 -1.86 -10.18
CA THR A 65 7.03 -1.08 -11.30
C THR A 65 5.51 -1.27 -11.41
N HIS A 66 5.00 -2.49 -11.26
CA HIS A 66 3.55 -2.74 -11.19
C HIS A 66 2.88 -2.05 -10.01
N PHE A 67 3.50 -2.09 -8.82
CA PHE A 67 3.00 -1.40 -7.64
C PHE A 67 2.96 0.11 -7.85
N ALA A 68 4.04 0.72 -8.37
CA ALA A 68 4.10 2.15 -8.64
C ALA A 68 3.01 2.59 -9.65
N ALA A 69 2.80 1.80 -10.71
CA ALA A 69 1.72 2.04 -11.67
C ALA A 69 0.33 1.94 -11.03
N GLY A 70 0.12 0.95 -10.16
CA GLY A 70 -1.12 0.78 -9.39
C GLY A 70 -1.38 1.94 -8.44
N ALA A 71 -0.36 2.38 -7.70
CA ALA A 71 -0.43 3.50 -6.77
C ALA A 71 -0.75 4.83 -7.47
N LYS A 72 -0.11 5.09 -8.62
CA LYS A 72 -0.41 6.27 -9.45
C LYS A 72 -1.87 6.28 -9.89
N LYS A 73 -2.33 5.18 -10.48
CA LYS A 73 -3.73 5.03 -10.93
C LYS A 73 -4.73 5.17 -9.79
N MET A 74 -4.41 4.61 -8.61
CA MET A 74 -5.25 4.76 -7.42
C MET A 74 -5.33 6.22 -6.95
N GLY A 75 -4.21 6.95 -6.99
CA GLY A 75 -4.16 8.38 -6.66
C GLY A 75 -5.03 9.21 -7.60
N GLU A 76 -4.91 8.99 -8.91
CA GLU A 76 -5.73 9.65 -9.93
C GLU A 76 -7.22 9.39 -9.71
N LEU A 77 -7.62 8.14 -9.48
CA LEU A 77 -9.02 7.78 -9.24
C LEU A 77 -9.58 8.38 -7.94
N LYS A 78 -8.79 8.43 -6.87
CA LYS A 78 -9.21 9.07 -5.62
C LYS A 78 -9.42 10.57 -5.78
N LEU A 79 -8.55 11.23 -6.54
CA LEU A 79 -8.69 12.65 -6.84
C LEU A 79 -9.92 12.92 -7.70
N GLU A 80 -10.14 12.12 -8.76
CA GLU A 80 -11.36 12.16 -9.58
C GLU A 80 -12.61 11.99 -8.70
N LEU A 81 -12.63 10.99 -7.83
CA LEU A 81 -13.75 10.71 -6.93
C LEU A 81 -14.04 11.89 -5.98
N HIS A 82 -12.98 12.49 -5.43
CA HIS A 82 -13.13 13.66 -4.56
C HIS A 82 -13.75 14.84 -5.31
N HIS A 83 -13.31 15.10 -6.55
CA HIS A 83 -13.91 16.16 -7.37
C HIS A 83 -15.38 15.90 -7.69
N LEU A 84 -15.73 14.68 -8.07
CA LEU A 84 -17.13 14.31 -8.35
C LEU A 84 -18.03 14.50 -7.12
N LYS A 85 -17.58 14.05 -5.94
CA LYS A 85 -18.31 14.25 -4.67
C LYS A 85 -18.44 15.73 -4.33
N SER A 86 -17.36 16.50 -4.48
CA SER A 86 -17.39 17.95 -4.27
C SER A 86 -18.39 18.65 -5.19
N ASP A 87 -18.44 18.27 -6.47
CA ASP A 87 -19.36 18.87 -7.44
C ASP A 87 -20.82 18.50 -7.17
N ARG A 88 -21.09 17.25 -6.72
CA ARG A 88 -22.40 16.84 -6.22
C ARG A 88 -22.85 17.70 -5.04
N ASP A 89 -21.98 17.91 -4.06
CA ASP A 89 -22.32 18.67 -2.86
C ASP A 89 -22.56 20.16 -3.17
N LYS A 90 -21.79 20.75 -4.10
CA LYS A 90 -22.04 22.11 -4.62
C LYS A 90 -23.39 22.21 -5.32
N LEU A 91 -23.74 21.21 -6.13
CA LEU A 91 -25.01 21.17 -6.84
C LEU A 91 -26.17 21.06 -5.86
N LEU A 92 -26.11 20.15 -4.88
CA LEU A 92 -27.11 20.01 -3.82
C LEU A 92 -27.29 21.29 -3.03
N ARG A 93 -26.20 21.98 -2.68
CA ARG A 93 -26.27 23.29 -2.00
C ARG A 93 -26.98 24.33 -2.87
N THR A 94 -26.70 24.36 -4.16
CA THR A 94 -27.33 25.27 -5.12
C THR A 94 -28.83 25.01 -5.25
N ILE A 95 -29.21 23.73 -5.38
CA ILE A 95 -30.61 23.30 -5.41
C ILE A 95 -31.30 23.73 -4.12
N GLY A 96 -30.74 23.40 -2.96
CA GLY A 96 -31.31 23.76 -1.65
C GLY A 96 -31.54 25.25 -1.48
N LEU A 97 -30.57 26.09 -1.84
CA LEU A 97 -30.70 27.55 -1.77
C LEU A 97 -31.80 28.08 -2.69
N ARG A 98 -31.89 27.57 -3.91
CA ARG A 98 -32.93 27.99 -4.86
C ARG A 98 -34.31 27.47 -4.47
N THR A 99 -34.40 26.25 -3.93
CA THR A 99 -35.64 25.68 -3.38
C THR A 99 -36.16 26.51 -2.21
N TRP A 100 -35.26 26.94 -1.32
CA TRP A 100 -35.61 27.84 -0.23
C TRP A 100 -36.19 29.17 -0.74
N ARG A 101 -35.60 29.75 -1.79
CA ARG A 101 -36.16 30.96 -2.43
C ARG A 101 -37.55 30.72 -3.01
N LEU A 102 -37.76 29.61 -3.73
CA LEU A 102 -39.10 29.27 -4.24
C LEU A 102 -40.13 29.11 -3.13
N TYR A 103 -39.73 28.60 -1.96
CA TYR A 103 -40.59 28.55 -0.79
C TYR A 103 -40.95 29.94 -0.28
N GLN A 104 -39.96 30.83 -0.12
CA GLN A 104 -40.19 32.22 0.28
C GLN A 104 -41.11 32.97 -0.71
N ASP A 105 -40.99 32.66 -1.99
CA ASP A 105 -41.77 33.27 -3.08
C ASP A 105 -43.15 32.61 -3.27
N GLY A 106 -43.51 31.58 -2.49
CA GLY A 106 -44.77 30.84 -2.64
C GLY A 106 -44.89 30.04 -3.94
N ALA A 107 -43.78 29.80 -4.64
CA ALA A 107 -43.71 29.23 -5.98
C ALA A 107 -43.22 27.77 -6.03
N LEU A 108 -43.30 27.02 -4.91
CA LEU A 108 -42.83 25.63 -4.83
C LEU A 108 -43.48 24.68 -5.83
N ALA A 109 -44.71 24.96 -6.29
CA ALA A 109 -45.38 24.15 -7.31
C ALA A 109 -44.58 24.07 -8.62
N THR A 110 -43.71 25.04 -8.89
CA THR A 110 -42.87 25.10 -10.11
C THR A 110 -41.50 24.43 -9.95
N LEU A 111 -41.22 23.79 -8.81
CA LEU A 111 -39.91 23.23 -8.48
C LEU A 111 -39.47 22.16 -9.49
N ALA A 112 -40.34 21.21 -9.80
CA ALA A 112 -40.01 20.10 -10.70
C ALA A 112 -39.55 20.60 -12.08
N GLU A 113 -40.26 21.56 -12.67
CA GLU A 113 -39.90 22.16 -13.95
C GLU A 113 -38.61 22.99 -13.87
N LYS A 114 -38.43 23.76 -12.79
CA LYS A 114 -37.27 24.66 -12.62
C LYS A 114 -35.96 23.93 -12.29
N PHE A 115 -36.03 22.68 -11.82
CA PHE A 115 -34.86 21.91 -11.39
C PHE A 115 -34.64 20.60 -12.14
N ALA A 116 -35.47 20.28 -13.14
CA ALA A 116 -35.27 19.11 -13.99
C ALA A 116 -33.80 18.95 -14.48
N PRO A 117 -33.13 19.97 -15.04
CA PRO A 117 -31.75 19.79 -15.50
C PRO A 117 -30.76 19.59 -14.37
N GLU A 118 -30.99 20.19 -13.19
CA GLU A 118 -30.14 19.95 -12.02
C GLU A 118 -30.31 18.54 -11.46
N PHE A 119 -31.51 17.97 -11.49
CA PHE A 119 -31.75 16.57 -11.09
C PHE A 119 -31.11 15.58 -12.06
N GLU A 120 -31.23 15.79 -13.38
CA GLU A 120 -30.52 14.98 -14.38
C GLU A 120 -29.01 15.03 -14.18
N ARG A 121 -28.47 16.22 -13.90
CA ARG A 121 -27.04 16.39 -13.61
C ARG A 121 -26.64 15.67 -12.32
N LEU A 122 -27.49 15.68 -11.30
CA LEU A 122 -27.24 14.98 -10.04
C LEU A 122 -27.17 13.47 -10.26
N GLU A 123 -28.12 12.90 -11.00
CA GLU A 123 -28.12 11.47 -11.37
C GLU A 123 -26.87 11.08 -12.16
N ALA A 124 -26.47 11.90 -13.13
CA ALA A 124 -25.24 11.68 -13.89
C ALA A 124 -23.98 11.71 -13.00
N LEU A 125 -23.92 12.62 -12.02
CA LEU A 125 -22.83 12.68 -11.05
C LEU A 125 -22.82 11.45 -10.15
N GLU A 126 -23.97 11.02 -9.64
CA GLU A 126 -24.10 9.84 -8.78
C GLU A 126 -23.64 8.57 -9.51
N LYS A 127 -24.08 8.38 -10.75
CA LYS A 127 -23.63 7.25 -11.59
C LYS A 127 -22.12 7.25 -11.75
N ARG A 128 -21.52 8.40 -12.09
CA ARG A 128 -20.07 8.52 -12.25
C ARG A 128 -19.31 8.29 -10.94
N ILE A 129 -19.85 8.72 -9.80
CA ILE A 129 -19.28 8.46 -8.48
C ILE A 129 -19.23 6.95 -8.24
N VAL A 130 -20.34 6.24 -8.43
CA VAL A 130 -20.43 4.79 -8.22
C VAL A 130 -19.46 4.04 -9.14
N GLU A 131 -19.42 4.37 -10.43
CA GLU A 131 -18.49 3.76 -11.38
C GLU A 131 -17.02 4.01 -10.97
N THR A 132 -16.71 5.21 -10.48
CA THR A 132 -15.35 5.54 -10.03
C THR A 132 -15.01 4.81 -8.73
N GLU A 133 -15.93 4.66 -7.79
CA GLU A 133 -15.75 3.86 -6.57
C GLU A 133 -15.45 2.39 -6.88
N GLN A 134 -16.18 1.81 -7.83
CA GLN A 134 -15.91 0.45 -8.31
C GLN A 134 -14.51 0.33 -8.92
N ARG A 135 -14.08 1.32 -9.73
CA ARG A 135 -12.72 1.38 -10.30
C ARG A 135 -11.65 1.47 -9.21
N VAL A 136 -11.87 2.28 -8.18
CA VAL A 136 -10.97 2.42 -7.00
C VAL A 136 -10.84 1.08 -6.28
N GLN A 137 -11.96 0.39 -6.01
CA GLN A 137 -11.96 -0.93 -5.37
C GLN A 137 -11.21 -1.97 -6.22
N ALA A 138 -11.44 -2.00 -7.53
CA ALA A 138 -10.78 -2.93 -8.44
C ALA A 138 -9.25 -2.74 -8.49
N VAL A 139 -8.74 -1.51 -8.33
CA VAL A 139 -7.29 -1.26 -8.24
C VAL A 139 -6.76 -1.65 -6.86
N SER A 140 -7.54 -1.48 -5.80
CA SER A 140 -7.15 -1.84 -4.43
C SER A 140 -7.10 -3.34 -4.15
N LEU A 141 -7.87 -4.15 -4.90
CA LEU A 141 -7.99 -5.60 -4.72
C LEU A 141 -6.99 -6.42 -5.56
N LYS A 142 -6.24 -5.81 -6.49
CA LYS A 142 -5.17 -6.46 -7.25
C LYS A 142 -3.87 -6.66 -6.44
N LYS A 143 -4.01 -7.00 -5.16
CA LYS A 143 -2.89 -7.33 -4.27
C LYS A 143 -2.47 -8.78 -4.43
#